data_AF-A0A7V9RIS6-F1
#
_entry.id   AF-A0A7V9RIS6-F1
#
_cell.length_a   1.000
_cell.length_b   1.000
_cell.length_c   1.000
_cell.angle_alpha   90.00
_cell.angle_beta   90.00
_cell.angle_gamma   90.00
#
_symmetry.space_group_name_H-M   'P 1'
#
loop_
_entity.id
_entity.type
_entity.pdbx_description
1 polymer ?
#
loop_
_entity_poly.entity_id
_entity_poly.type
_entity_poly.pdbx_seq_one_letter_code
_entity_poly.pdbx_strand_id
1 'polypeptide(L)' 'MSDDRIVFEMELKAQADPISGVLRHAEREFPFVGWVALAGALERFIAGGPTDHDRKED' A
#
# COMPACT_ATOMS: atom_id res chain seq x y z
N MET A 1 20.82 -14.54 -2.89
CA MET A 1 19.38 -14.50 -2.61
C MET A 1 19.09 -13.10 -2.14
N SER A 2 18.55 -12.25 -3.01
CA SER A 2 18.21 -10.88 -2.66
C SER A 2 17.01 -10.94 -1.71
N ASP A 3 17.19 -10.45 -0.49
CA ASP A 3 16.12 -10.27 0.48
C ASP A 3 15.12 -9.27 -0.13
N ASP A 4 13.99 -9.74 -0.67
CA ASP A 4 12.90 -8.90 -1.21
C ASP A 4 12.15 -8.20 -0.07
N ARG A 5 12.88 -7.31 0.61
CA ARG A 5 12.37 -6.52 1.71
C ARG A 5 11.76 -5.24 1.18
N ILE A 6 10.45 -5.15 1.32
CA ILE A 6 9.69 -3.92 1.12
C ILE A 6 9.74 -3.09 2.40
N VAL A 7 10.18 -1.84 2.30
CA VAL A 7 10.25 -0.89 3.44
C VAL A 7 9.40 0.33 3.11
N PHE A 8 8.38 0.60 3.91
CA PHE A 8 7.51 1.76 3.78
C PHE A 8 7.49 2.58 5.08
N GLU A 9 7.17 3.86 4.96
CA GLU A 9 6.92 4.74 6.09
C GLU A 9 5.40 4.87 6.32
N MET A 10 4.98 4.88 7.58
CA MET A 10 3.58 5.04 7.94
C MET A 10 3.41 6.18 8.94
N GLU A 11 2.61 7.17 8.58
CA GLU A 11 2.13 8.20 9.50
C GLU A 11 0.72 7.83 9.96
N LEU A 12 0.55 7.64 11.28
CA LEU A 12 -0.69 7.18 11.88
C LEU A 12 -1.34 8.28 12.73
N LYS A 13 -2.61 8.58 12.46
CA LYS A 13 -3.47 9.39 13.32
C LYS A 13 -4.24 8.46 14.27
N ALA A 14 -3.55 8.00 15.32
CA ALA A 14 -4.10 7.03 16.27
C ALA A 14 -5.37 7.50 17.00
N GLN A 15 -5.54 8.82 17.16
CA GLN A 15 -6.70 9.42 17.82
C GLN A 15 -7.90 9.64 16.89
N ALA A 16 -7.76 9.32 15.60
CA ALA A 16 -8.88 9.40 14.66
C ALA A 16 -9.80 8.19 14.85
N ASP A 17 -11.11 8.42 14.85
CA ASP A 17 -12.12 7.37 14.79
C ASP A 17 -12.96 7.55 13.51
N PRO A 18 -12.81 6.69 12.49
CA PRO A 18 -11.92 5.53 12.43
C PRO A 18 -10.44 5.91 12.24
N ILE A 19 -9.54 4.97 12.57
CA ILE A 19 -8.08 5.14 12.44
C ILE A 19 -7.72 5.61 11.02
N SER A 20 -6.82 6.56 10.88
CA SER A 20 -6.45 7.09 9.57
C SER A 20 -4.96 7.40 9.50
N GLY A 21 -4.45 7.59 8.30
CA GLY A 21 -3.03 7.83 8.11
C GLY A 21 -2.63 7.89 6.64
N VAL A 22 -1.32 7.86 6.43
CA VAL A 22 -0.70 7.85 5.11
C VAL A 22 0.41 6.82 5.11
N LEU A 23 0.38 5.90 4.14
CA LEU A 23 1.52 5.05 3.78
C LEU A 23 2.34 5.76 2.71
N ARG A 24 3.66 5.85 2.92
CA ARG A 24 4.60 6.47 1.99
C ARG A 24 5.65 5.47 1.55
N HIS A 25 5.94 5.46 0.26
CA HIS A 25 7.05 4.69 -0.28
C HIS A 25 7.55 5.33 -1.57
N ALA A 26 8.86 5.52 -1.67
CA ALA A 26 9.48 6.28 -2.75
C ALA A 26 8.75 7.63 -2.92
N GLU A 27 8.26 7.93 -4.13
CA GLU A 27 7.54 9.18 -4.44
C GLU A 27 6.01 9.05 -4.38
N ARG A 28 5.48 7.97 -3.78
CA ARG A 28 4.05 7.69 -3.73
C ARG A 28 3.50 7.76 -2.30
N GLU A 29 2.34 8.39 -2.17
CA GLU A 29 1.56 8.45 -0.94
C GLU A 29 0.22 7.74 -1.12
N PHE A 30 -0.17 6.95 -0.13
CA PHE A 30 -1.43 6.21 -0.09
C PHE A 30 -2.17 6.56 1.21
N PRO A 31 -3.04 7.58 1.19
CA PRO A 31 -3.88 7.90 2.34
C PRO A 31 -4.90 6.79 2.58
N PHE A 32 -5.20 6.51 3.86
CA PHE A 32 -6.19 5.52 4.25
C PHE A 32 -7.06 6.00 5.42
N VAL A 33 -8.29 5.48 5.46
CA VAL A 33 -9.26 5.67 6.55
C VAL A 33 -9.89 4.31 6.89
N GLY A 34 -9.67 3.85 8.12
CA GLY A 34 -10.04 2.53 8.60
C GLY A 34 -9.05 1.42 8.18
N TRP A 35 -9.18 0.27 8.84
CA TRP A 35 -8.32 -0.90 8.63
C TRP A 35 -8.43 -1.49 7.22
N VAL A 36 -9.62 -1.44 6.61
CA VAL A 36 -9.85 -1.97 5.25
C VAL A 36 -9.08 -1.15 4.21
N ALA A 37 -9.11 0.18 4.32
CA ALA A 37 -8.36 1.03 3.40
C ALA A 37 -6.85 0.89 3.58
N LEU A 38 -6.38 0.64 4.81
CA LEU A 38 -4.97 0.35 5.08
C LEU A 38 -4.52 -0.93 4.37
N ALA A 39 -5.30 -2.01 4.46
CA ALA A 39 -5.02 -3.26 3.76
C ALA A 39 -4.94 -3.04 2.23
N GLY A 40 -5.91 -2.33 1.65
CA GLY A 40 -5.90 -2.04 0.21
C GLY A 40 -4.73 -1.14 -0.23
N ALA A 41 -4.26 -0.24 0.65
CA ALA A 41 -3.06 0.56 0.38
C ALA A 41 -1.78 -0.30 0.40
N LEU A 42 -1.66 -1.26 1.32
CA LEU A 42 -0.56 -2.23 1.37
C LEU A 42 -0.56 -3.19 0.16
N GLU A 43 -1.73 -3.64 -0.29
CA GLU A 43 -1.84 -4.49 -1.48
C GLU A 43 -1.35 -3.76 -2.75
N ARG A 44 -1.80 -2.52 -2.95
CA ARG A 44 -1.32 -1.66 -4.06
C ARG A 44 0.18 -1.40 -3.99
N PHE A 45 0.72 -1.42 -2.77
CA PHE A 45 2.13 -1.23 -2.50
C PHE A 45 2.95 -2.46 -2.93
N ILE A 46 2.53 -3.64 -2.49
CA ILE A 46 3.20 -4.92 -2.78
C ILE A 46 3.07 -5.31 -4.27
N ALA A 47 1.96 -4.96 -4.92
CA ALA A 47 1.70 -5.34 -6.31
C ALA A 47 2.50 -4.55 -7.38
N GLY A 48 3.14 -3.42 -7.05
CA GLY A 48 4.22 -2.82 -7.84
C GLY A 48 3.96 -2.30 -9.27
N GLY A 49 2.78 -2.44 -9.91
CA GLY A 49 2.59 -1.99 -11.31
C GLY A 49 1.13 -2.00 -11.77
N PRO A 50 0.81 -1.47 -12.97
CA PRO A 50 -0.53 -1.62 -13.55
C PRO A 50 -0.84 -3.12 -13.57
N THR A 51 -1.95 -3.50 -12.95
CA THR A 51 -2.48 -4.87 -13.07
C THR A 51 -2.93 -5.06 -14.51
N ASP A 52 -1.97 -5.41 -15.36
CA ASP A 52 -2.20 -6.06 -16.65
C ASP A 52 -2.69 -7.48 -16.34
N HIS A 53 -3.93 -7.58 -15.87
CA HIS A 53 -4.69 -8.82 -15.86
C HIS A 53 -5.25 -9.10 -17.27
N ASP A 54 -4.45 -8.83 -18.32
CA ASP A 54 -4.76 -9.19 -19.70
C ASP A 54 -3.48 -9.57 -20.47
N ARG A 55 -2.80 -10.61 -19.99
CA ARG A 55 -2.00 -11.44 -20.89
C ARG A 55 -2.55 -12.85 -20.84
N LYS A 56 -3.55 -13.09 -21.68
CA LYS A 56 -3.82 -14.44 -22.16
C LYS A 56 -2.54 -14.99 -22.76
N GLU A 57 -2.08 -16.09 -22.16
CA GLU A 57 -1.20 -17.06 -22.79
C GLU A 57 -1.74 -17.46 -24.17
N ASP A 58 -0.82 -17.59 -25.12
CA ASP A 58 -0.86 -18.30 -26.42
C ASP A 58 -2.18 -18.36 -27.22
#